data_AF-A4ENA5-F1
#
_entry.id   AF-A4ENA5-F1
#
_cell.length_a   1.000
_cell.length_b   1.000
_cell.length_c   1.000
_cell.angle_alpha   90.00
_cell.angle_beta   90.00
_cell.angle_gamma   90.00
#
_symmetry.space_group_name_H-M   'P 1'
#
loop_
_entity.id
_entity.type
_entity.pdbx_description
1 polymer ?
#
loop_
_entity_poly.entity_id
_entity_poly.type
_entity_poly.pdbx_seq_one_letter_code
_entity_poly.pdbx_strand_id
1 'polypeptide(L)'
;MKAIAICLMLPGAALAQSFGAPPVTEVEGTSLQAMETHTCVNDQATKGPGGLVTRAARSCIGRSARLCEGAPTACLQLEQSYWDWRIAQNYMGLQAWVADRPAAENGDLQASVENPAAATANVTLECTLRIGQNAPSDTADQDIAACEMRETALIALELEFTVRQACDSAADGGFAAFCRTVPE
;
A
#
# COMPACT_ATOMS: atom_id res chain seq x y z
N MET A 1 -21.78 30.03 43.32
CA MET A 1 -22.13 29.19 42.15
C MET A 1 -20.84 28.76 41.48
N LYS A 2 -20.45 27.49 41.60
CA LYS A 2 -19.25 26.94 40.98
C LYS A 2 -19.61 26.46 39.58
N ALA A 3 -19.01 27.06 38.55
CA ALA A 3 -19.15 26.61 37.17
C ALA A 3 -18.40 25.28 37.00
N ILE A 4 -19.12 24.23 36.61
CA ILE A 4 -18.54 22.96 36.18
C ILE A 4 -18.12 23.16 34.73
N ALA A 5 -16.82 23.35 34.50
CA ALA A 5 -16.24 23.26 33.18
C ALA A 5 -16.26 21.78 32.76
N ILE A 6 -17.21 21.42 31.91
CA ILE A 6 -17.20 20.13 31.22
C ILE A 6 -16.15 20.25 30.11
N CYS A 7 -14.90 19.91 30.43
CA CYS A 7 -13.93 19.56 29.40
C CYS A 7 -14.38 18.24 28.78
N LEU A 8 -15.11 18.34 27.66
CA LEU A 8 -15.31 17.25 26.69
C LEU A 8 -13.94 16.92 26.08
N MET A 9 -13.12 16.19 26.83
CA MET A 9 -11.98 15.46 26.26
C MET A 9 -12.36 13.99 26.23
N LEU A 10 -12.39 13.42 25.03
CA LEU A 10 -12.06 12.04 24.62
C LEU A 10 -13.01 11.52 23.53
N PRO A 11 -12.58 10.61 22.64
CA PRO A 11 -11.22 10.36 22.13
C PRO A 11 -11.25 10.27 20.59
N GLY A 12 -10.63 11.21 19.89
CA GLY A 12 -10.28 11.01 18.49
C GLY A 12 -9.07 10.09 18.39
N ALA A 13 -9.19 8.83 18.81
CA ALA A 13 -8.29 7.82 18.31
C ALA A 13 -8.57 7.75 16.81
N ALA A 14 -7.78 8.46 16.01
CA ALA A 14 -7.71 8.21 14.58
C ALA A 14 -7.21 6.76 14.47
N LEU A 15 -8.15 5.84 14.39
CA LEU A 15 -7.84 4.42 14.27
C LEU A 15 -7.13 4.24 12.92
N ALA A 16 -5.96 3.59 12.95
CA ALA A 16 -5.22 3.30 11.73
C ALA A 16 -6.04 2.36 10.85
N GLN A 17 -6.14 2.66 9.55
CA GLN A 17 -6.63 1.70 8.58
C GLN A 17 -5.68 0.50 8.64
N SER A 18 -6.19 -0.66 9.03
CA SER A 18 -5.45 -1.91 8.93
C SER A 18 -5.96 -2.67 7.71
N PHE A 19 -5.04 -3.18 6.90
CA PHE A 19 -5.37 -4.04 5.76
C PHE A 19 -5.35 -5.53 6.13
N GLY A 20 -5.16 -5.86 7.41
CA GLY A 20 -4.96 -7.22 7.89
C GLY A 20 -3.52 -7.69 7.74
N ALA A 21 -3.32 -9.01 7.88
CA ALA A 21 -2.00 -9.61 7.80
C ALA A 21 -1.44 -9.58 6.36
N PRO A 22 -0.14 -9.32 6.18
CA PRO A 22 0.49 -9.38 4.86
C PRO A 22 0.52 -10.81 4.31
N PRO A 23 0.66 -10.97 2.98
CA PRO A 23 0.66 -12.29 2.36
C PRO A 23 1.88 -13.12 2.78
N VAL A 24 1.65 -14.42 2.98
CA VAL A 24 2.73 -15.41 3.14
C VAL A 24 3.27 -15.77 1.75
N THR A 25 4.58 -15.67 1.57
CA THR A 25 5.30 -15.98 0.34
C THR A 25 6.36 -17.05 0.62
N GLU A 26 6.50 -18.02 -0.27
CA GLU A 26 7.59 -19.00 -0.20
C GLU A 26 8.88 -18.41 -0.75
N VAL A 27 9.92 -18.38 0.08
CA VAL A 27 11.27 -17.94 -0.25
C VAL A 27 12.20 -19.12 0.01
N GLU A 28 12.75 -19.70 -1.04
CA GLU A 28 13.72 -20.83 -0.94
C GLU A 28 13.21 -22.01 -0.09
N GLY A 29 11.91 -22.29 -0.15
CA GLY A 29 11.28 -23.37 0.61
C GLY A 29 10.95 -23.01 2.07
N THR A 30 11.04 -21.72 2.42
CA THR A 30 10.60 -21.19 3.71
C THR A 30 9.43 -20.22 3.51
N SER A 31 8.33 -20.44 4.23
CA SER A 31 7.19 -19.53 4.26
C SER A 31 7.53 -18.26 5.06
N LEU A 32 7.60 -17.11 4.39
CA LEU A 32 7.94 -15.82 4.97
C LEU A 32 6.86 -14.76 4.70
N GLN A 33 6.87 -13.70 5.50
CA GLN A 33 6.05 -12.50 5.33
C GLN A 33 6.97 -11.27 5.41
N ALA A 34 6.66 -10.21 4.69
CA ALA A 34 7.39 -8.94 4.77
C ALA A 34 7.02 -8.13 6.04
N MET A 35 7.16 -8.75 7.22
CA MET A 35 6.68 -8.21 8.50
C MET A 35 7.39 -6.91 8.92
N GLU A 36 8.66 -6.76 8.57
CA GLU A 36 9.45 -5.56 8.89
C GLU A 36 8.99 -4.35 8.09
N THR A 37 8.68 -4.54 6.80
CA THR A 37 8.04 -3.51 5.99
C THR A 37 6.62 -3.23 6.50
N HIS A 38 5.81 -4.27 6.75
CA HIS A 38 4.45 -4.11 7.27
C HIS A 38 4.40 -3.31 8.58
N THR A 39 5.26 -3.66 9.55
CA THR A 39 5.36 -2.99 10.85
C THR A 39 5.76 -1.52 10.70
N CYS A 40 6.76 -1.24 9.86
CA CYS A 40 7.15 0.15 9.58
C CYS A 40 6.00 0.95 8.98
N VAL A 41 5.27 0.39 8.01
CA VAL A 41 4.20 1.11 7.34
C VAL A 41 3.02 1.35 8.29
N ASN A 42 2.67 0.38 9.14
CA ASN A 42 1.64 0.58 10.16
C ASN A 42 2.04 1.67 11.18
N ASP A 43 3.31 1.71 11.60
CA ASP A 43 3.83 2.82 12.41
C ASP A 43 3.68 4.17 11.70
N GLN A 44 3.92 4.23 10.38
CA GLN A 44 3.70 5.46 9.60
C GLN A 44 2.21 5.82 9.44
N ALA A 45 1.34 4.83 9.33
CA ALA A 45 -0.11 5.00 9.25
C ALA A 45 -0.68 5.59 10.55
N THR A 46 -0.21 5.15 11.71
CA THR A 46 -0.59 5.74 13.03
C THR A 46 -0.15 7.20 13.20
N LYS A 47 0.86 7.64 12.44
CA LYS A 47 1.35 9.03 12.41
C LYS A 47 0.62 9.88 11.36
N GLY A 48 -0.18 9.26 10.50
CA GLY A 48 -0.95 9.90 9.44
C GLY A 48 -2.36 10.30 9.87
N PRO A 49 -2.89 11.44 9.42
CA PRO A 49 -4.32 11.75 9.52
C PRO A 49 -5.18 10.67 8.85
N GLY A 50 -6.26 10.24 9.50
CA GLY A 50 -7.18 9.23 8.96
C GLY A 50 -6.63 7.81 8.93
N GLY A 51 -5.47 7.54 9.56
CA GLY A 51 -4.97 6.18 9.69
C GLY A 51 -4.39 5.57 8.41
N LEU A 52 -4.19 6.37 7.37
CA LEU A 52 -3.55 5.97 6.11
C LEU A 52 -2.17 6.63 6.00
N VAL A 53 -1.27 6.02 5.22
CA VAL A 53 0.12 6.48 5.14
C VAL A 53 0.25 7.88 4.54
N THR A 54 1.30 8.58 4.98
CA THR A 54 1.80 9.77 4.28
C THR A 54 2.94 9.38 3.34
N ARG A 55 3.41 10.32 2.51
CA ARG A 55 4.64 10.12 1.71
C ARG A 55 5.88 9.80 2.56
N ALA A 56 5.86 10.00 3.89
CA ALA A 56 6.94 9.58 4.78
C ALA A 56 7.14 8.04 4.81
N ALA A 57 6.10 7.25 4.50
CA ALA A 57 6.19 5.80 4.43
C ALA A 57 7.15 5.28 3.34
N ARG A 58 7.64 6.16 2.44
CA ARG A 58 8.76 5.86 1.53
C ARG A 58 10.02 5.39 2.27
N SER A 59 10.20 5.76 3.55
CA SER A 59 11.32 5.27 4.37
C SER A 59 11.21 3.78 4.74
N CYS A 60 10.04 3.16 4.54
CA CYS A 60 9.84 1.73 4.81
C CYS A 60 10.30 0.83 3.66
N ILE A 61 10.56 1.39 2.48
CA ILE A 61 10.95 0.62 1.29
C ILE A 61 12.30 -0.07 1.50
N GLY A 62 12.35 -1.35 1.14
CA GLY A 62 13.49 -2.24 1.24
C GLY A 62 13.76 -2.76 2.66
N ARG A 63 12.87 -2.57 3.64
CA ARG A 63 13.12 -3.00 5.02
C ARG A 63 13.18 -4.51 5.14
N SER A 64 12.14 -5.21 4.68
CA SER A 64 12.12 -6.67 4.68
C SER A 64 13.18 -7.25 3.75
N ALA A 65 13.41 -6.65 2.57
CA ALA A 65 14.44 -7.11 1.65
C ALA A 65 15.85 -7.05 2.27
N ARG A 66 16.15 -6.04 3.10
CA ARG A 66 17.46 -5.91 3.79
C ARG A 66 17.65 -6.89 4.96
N LEU A 67 16.56 -7.35 5.56
CA LEU A 67 16.59 -8.23 6.74
C LEU A 67 16.37 -9.70 6.41
N CYS A 68 15.97 -9.99 5.17
CA CYS A 68 15.80 -11.33 4.65
C CYS A 68 17.17 -12.01 4.42
N GLU A 69 17.28 -13.27 4.83
CA GLU A 69 18.53 -14.06 4.78
C GLU A 69 18.65 -14.93 3.51
N GLY A 70 17.66 -14.92 2.61
CA GLY A 70 17.67 -15.66 1.35
C GLY A 70 18.45 -14.97 0.22
N ALA A 71 18.39 -15.49 -1.01
CA ALA A 71 18.98 -14.85 -2.17
C ALA A 71 18.43 -13.41 -2.37
N PRO A 72 19.27 -12.44 -2.80
CA PRO A 72 18.86 -11.04 -2.92
C PRO A 72 17.59 -10.83 -3.74
N THR A 73 17.47 -11.51 -4.89
CA THR A 73 16.29 -11.42 -5.76
C THR A 73 15.03 -11.96 -5.08
N ALA A 74 15.13 -13.06 -4.33
CA ALA A 74 14.00 -13.64 -3.61
C ALA A 74 13.56 -12.74 -2.43
N CYS A 75 14.51 -12.11 -1.74
CA CYS A 75 14.22 -11.13 -0.70
C CYS A 75 13.54 -9.86 -1.24
N LEU A 76 13.92 -9.41 -2.44
CA LEU A 76 13.26 -8.31 -3.13
C LEU A 76 11.84 -8.68 -3.56
N GLN A 77 11.64 -9.89 -4.09
CA GLN A 77 10.33 -10.42 -4.46
C GLN A 77 9.39 -10.59 -3.25
N LEU A 78 9.91 -11.03 -2.10
CA LEU A 78 9.15 -11.10 -0.84
C LEU A 78 8.60 -9.72 -0.45
N GLU A 79 9.42 -8.67 -0.54
CA GLU A 79 8.95 -7.33 -0.22
C GLU A 79 8.04 -6.76 -1.32
N GLN A 80 8.29 -7.07 -2.58
CA GLN A 80 7.41 -6.68 -3.70
C GLN A 80 6.00 -7.28 -3.53
N SER A 81 5.88 -8.55 -3.14
CA SER A 81 4.56 -9.19 -2.93
C SER A 81 3.74 -8.49 -1.86
N TYR A 82 4.39 -7.92 -0.84
CA TYR A 82 3.74 -7.07 0.15
C TYR A 82 3.20 -5.77 -0.46
N TRP A 83 3.96 -5.11 -1.33
CA TRP A 83 3.51 -3.89 -1.99
C TRP A 83 2.38 -4.16 -2.99
N ASP A 84 2.43 -5.27 -3.74
CA ASP A 84 1.34 -5.71 -4.62
C ASP A 84 0.06 -5.99 -3.83
N TRP A 85 0.17 -6.69 -2.70
CA TRP A 85 -0.96 -6.88 -1.79
C TRP A 85 -1.53 -5.53 -1.32
N ARG A 86 -0.67 -4.57 -0.98
CA ARG A 86 -1.12 -3.25 -0.51
C ARG A 86 -1.81 -2.45 -1.62
N ILE A 87 -1.40 -2.61 -2.88
CA ILE A 87 -2.13 -2.08 -4.04
C ILE A 87 -3.52 -2.71 -4.10
N ALA A 88 -3.62 -4.04 -4.05
CA ALA A 88 -4.91 -4.73 -4.10
C ALA A 88 -5.87 -4.28 -2.98
N GLN A 89 -5.37 -4.09 -1.75
CA GLN A 89 -6.16 -3.59 -0.62
C GLN A 89 -6.69 -2.18 -0.85
N ASN A 90 -5.89 -1.27 -1.42
CA ASN A 90 -6.34 0.08 -1.77
C ASN A 90 -7.34 0.07 -2.94
N TYR A 91 -7.21 -0.87 -3.88
CA TYR A 91 -8.19 -1.05 -4.96
C TYR A 91 -9.56 -1.49 -4.45
N MET A 92 -9.66 -2.21 -3.33
CA MET A 92 -10.96 -2.49 -2.69
C MET A 92 -11.67 -1.19 -2.27
N GLY A 93 -10.91 -0.21 -1.76
CA GLY A 93 -11.42 1.12 -1.46
C GLY A 93 -11.87 1.88 -2.71
N LEU A 94 -11.08 1.84 -3.79
CA LEU A 94 -11.46 2.45 -5.07
C LEU A 94 -12.72 1.81 -5.68
N GLN A 95 -12.87 0.49 -5.58
CA GLN A 95 -14.08 -0.21 -6.02
C GLN A 95 -15.30 0.26 -5.24
N ALA A 96 -15.19 0.41 -3.92
CA ALA A 96 -16.26 0.97 -3.11
C ALA A 96 -16.58 2.43 -3.50
N TRP A 97 -15.55 3.23 -3.80
CA TRP A 97 -15.70 4.61 -4.26
C TRP A 97 -16.42 4.74 -5.60
N VAL A 98 -16.16 3.82 -6.55
CA VAL A 98 -16.89 3.76 -7.82
C VAL A 98 -18.32 3.25 -7.59
N ALA A 99 -18.52 2.25 -6.71
CA ALA A 99 -19.84 1.70 -6.43
C ALA A 99 -20.81 2.70 -5.78
N ASP A 100 -20.30 3.65 -4.98
CA ASP A 100 -21.11 4.70 -4.34
C ASP A 100 -21.60 5.79 -5.32
N ARG A 101 -21.12 5.80 -6.57
CA ARG A 101 -21.50 6.80 -7.58
C ARG A 101 -22.74 6.41 -8.38
N PRO A 102 -23.46 7.41 -8.97
CA PRO A 102 -24.54 7.15 -9.90
C PRO A 102 -24.07 6.30 -11.10
N ALA A 103 -24.85 5.29 -11.49
CA ALA A 103 -24.49 4.35 -12.55
C ALA A 103 -24.12 4.99 -13.91
N ALA A 104 -24.65 6.19 -14.20
CA ALA A 104 -24.32 6.95 -15.41
C ALA A 104 -22.86 7.47 -15.44
N GLU A 105 -22.16 7.47 -14.31
CA GLU A 105 -20.79 7.97 -14.15
C GLU A 105 -19.74 6.83 -14.05
N ASN A 106 -20.17 5.57 -14.09
CA ASN A 106 -19.35 4.44 -13.62
C ASN A 106 -18.71 3.60 -14.72
N GLY A 107 -19.19 3.66 -15.98
CA GLY A 107 -18.83 2.69 -17.02
C GLY A 107 -17.32 2.51 -17.24
N ASP A 108 -16.59 3.61 -17.43
CA ASP A 108 -15.13 3.57 -17.67
C ASP A 108 -14.32 3.42 -16.37
N LEU A 109 -14.84 3.91 -15.25
CA LEU A 109 -14.19 3.85 -13.95
C LEU A 109 -14.23 2.43 -13.37
N GLN A 110 -15.34 1.71 -13.54
CA GLN A 110 -15.55 0.36 -13.05
C GLN A 110 -14.49 -0.60 -13.62
N ALA A 111 -14.31 -0.61 -14.94
CA ALA A 111 -13.30 -1.44 -15.59
C ALA A 111 -11.87 -1.10 -15.13
N SER A 112 -11.61 0.18 -14.81
CA SER A 112 -10.29 0.64 -14.34
C SER A 112 -9.96 0.14 -12.92
N VAL A 113 -10.97 0.00 -12.05
CA VAL A 113 -10.78 -0.44 -10.64
C VAL A 113 -10.95 -1.94 -10.44
N GLU A 114 -11.39 -2.70 -11.44
CA GLU A 114 -11.52 -4.16 -11.36
C GLU A 114 -10.19 -4.91 -11.54
N ASN A 115 -9.16 -4.26 -12.07
CA ASN A 115 -7.85 -4.86 -12.31
C ASN A 115 -6.72 -4.13 -11.55
N PRO A 116 -6.44 -4.48 -10.28
CA PRO A 116 -5.35 -3.89 -9.51
C PRO A 116 -3.97 -4.07 -10.16
N ALA A 117 -3.76 -5.17 -10.89
CA ALA A 117 -2.50 -5.45 -11.58
C ALA A 117 -2.22 -4.48 -12.73
N ALA A 118 -3.23 -3.75 -13.22
CA ALA A 118 -3.02 -2.69 -14.21
C ALA A 118 -2.12 -1.55 -13.67
N ALA A 119 -2.10 -1.34 -12.34
CA ALA A 119 -1.26 -0.31 -11.73
C ALA A 119 0.24 -0.57 -11.94
N THR A 120 0.65 -1.83 -12.06
CA THR A 120 2.06 -2.26 -12.14
C THR A 120 2.42 -2.91 -13.47
N ALA A 121 1.50 -2.95 -14.45
CA ALA A 121 1.66 -3.70 -15.70
C ALA A 121 2.92 -3.36 -16.51
N ASN A 122 3.41 -2.12 -16.43
CA ASN A 122 4.59 -1.67 -17.17
C ASN A 122 5.89 -1.67 -16.34
N VAL A 123 5.83 -1.96 -15.04
CA VAL A 123 6.98 -1.84 -14.13
C VAL A 123 8.15 -2.71 -14.59
N THR A 124 7.89 -3.98 -14.89
CA THR A 124 8.93 -4.91 -15.39
C THR A 124 9.59 -4.42 -16.66
N LEU A 125 8.80 -3.96 -17.64
CA LEU A 125 9.32 -3.47 -18.91
C LEU A 125 10.18 -2.21 -18.70
N GLU A 126 9.69 -1.26 -17.92
CA GLU A 126 10.39 0.00 -17.64
C GLU A 126 11.69 -0.24 -16.88
N CYS A 127 11.69 -1.11 -15.87
CA CYS A 127 12.89 -1.47 -15.12
C CYS A 127 13.91 -2.23 -15.98
N THR A 128 13.45 -3.17 -16.82
CA THR A 128 14.31 -3.87 -17.78
C THR A 128 14.95 -2.90 -18.76
N LEU A 129 14.20 -1.92 -19.30
CA LEU A 129 14.74 -0.91 -20.21
C LEU A 129 15.72 0.03 -19.51
N ARG A 130 15.45 0.44 -18.27
CA ARG A 130 16.30 1.36 -17.51
C ARG A 130 17.64 0.74 -17.13
N ILE A 131 17.61 -0.51 -16.66
CA ILE A 131 18.79 -1.24 -16.19
C ILE A 131 19.53 -1.91 -17.34
N GLY A 132 18.82 -2.59 -18.25
CA GLY A 132 19.39 -3.32 -19.38
C GLY A 132 20.13 -2.45 -20.40
N GLN A 133 19.92 -1.12 -20.39
CA GLN A 133 20.70 -0.18 -21.19
C GLN A 133 22.08 0.13 -20.61
N ASN A 134 22.30 -0.06 -19.31
CA ASN A 134 23.45 0.53 -18.59
C ASN A 134 24.19 -0.43 -17.64
N ALA A 135 23.67 -1.62 -17.34
CA ALA A 135 24.21 -2.50 -16.31
C ALA A 135 25.16 -3.59 -16.84
N PRO A 136 26.25 -3.93 -16.11
CA PRO A 136 26.99 -5.16 -16.31
C PRO A 136 26.08 -6.39 -16.17
N SER A 137 26.31 -7.45 -16.95
CA SER A 137 25.46 -8.66 -16.97
C SER A 137 25.30 -9.33 -15.61
N ASP A 138 26.31 -9.23 -14.75
CA ASP A 138 26.41 -10.06 -13.55
C ASP A 138 25.55 -9.56 -12.38
N THR A 139 25.05 -8.32 -12.43
CA THR A 139 24.13 -7.75 -11.42
C THR A 139 22.78 -7.34 -12.00
N ALA A 140 22.61 -7.40 -13.32
CA ALA A 140 21.43 -6.87 -14.02
C ALA A 140 20.12 -7.43 -13.46
N ASP A 141 20.04 -8.73 -13.19
CA ASP A 141 18.81 -9.37 -12.66
C ASP A 141 18.46 -8.86 -11.25
N GLN A 142 19.46 -8.66 -10.40
CA GLN A 142 19.26 -8.11 -9.06
C GLN A 142 18.86 -6.63 -9.14
N ASP A 143 19.49 -5.86 -10.02
CA ASP A 143 19.20 -4.44 -10.22
C ASP A 143 17.78 -4.23 -10.81
N ILE A 144 17.34 -5.11 -11.71
CA ILE A 144 15.97 -5.15 -12.22
C ILE A 144 15.00 -5.46 -11.07
N ALA A 145 15.23 -6.53 -10.29
CA ALA A 145 14.36 -6.87 -9.17
C ALA A 145 14.29 -5.74 -8.11
N ALA A 146 15.39 -5.03 -7.89
CA ALA A 146 15.43 -3.89 -6.97
C ALA A 146 14.64 -2.70 -7.51
N CYS A 147 14.70 -2.46 -8.82
CA CYS A 147 13.89 -1.47 -9.50
C CYS A 147 12.40 -1.82 -9.40
N GLU A 148 12.02 -3.05 -9.74
CA GLU A 148 10.62 -3.51 -9.72
C GLU A 148 10.00 -3.38 -8.32
N MET A 149 10.67 -3.93 -7.30
CA MET A 149 10.21 -3.81 -5.90
C MET A 149 10.01 -2.35 -5.50
N ARG A 150 10.96 -1.47 -5.86
CA ARG A 150 10.89 -0.04 -5.51
C ARG A 150 9.77 0.69 -6.23
N GLU A 151 9.62 0.51 -7.54
CA GLU A 151 8.59 1.19 -8.32
C GLU A 151 7.19 0.72 -7.88
N THR A 152 7.00 -0.59 -7.67
CA THR A 152 5.76 -1.14 -7.08
C THR A 152 5.46 -0.51 -5.72
N ALA A 153 6.46 -0.36 -4.84
CA ALA A 153 6.29 0.30 -3.55
C ALA A 153 5.88 1.78 -3.68
N LEU A 154 6.48 2.51 -4.63
CA LEU A 154 6.13 3.91 -4.89
C LEU A 154 4.70 4.06 -5.41
N ILE A 155 4.27 3.16 -6.30
CA ILE A 155 2.88 3.09 -6.80
C ILE A 155 1.92 2.81 -5.65
N ALA A 156 2.20 1.81 -4.81
CA ALA A 156 1.38 1.47 -3.66
C ALA A 156 1.17 2.66 -2.70
N LEU A 157 2.26 3.37 -2.38
CA LEU A 157 2.22 4.52 -1.47
C LEU A 157 1.51 5.74 -2.07
N GLU A 158 1.68 6.02 -3.36
CA GLU A 158 0.98 7.13 -4.00
C GLU A 158 -0.52 6.84 -4.18
N LEU A 159 -0.87 5.59 -4.47
CA LEU A 159 -2.25 5.13 -4.48
C LEU A 159 -2.90 5.30 -3.10
N GLU A 160 -2.28 4.80 -2.03
CA GLU A 160 -2.82 4.93 -0.67
C GLU A 160 -2.95 6.41 -0.25
N PHE A 161 -1.97 7.25 -0.63
CA PHE A 161 -2.06 8.69 -0.40
C PHE A 161 -3.24 9.33 -1.14
N THR A 162 -3.52 8.90 -2.38
CA THR A 162 -4.66 9.40 -3.17
C THR A 162 -5.99 8.95 -2.57
N VAL A 163 -6.11 7.67 -2.20
CA VAL A 163 -7.28 7.12 -1.50
C VAL A 163 -7.54 7.88 -0.20
N ARG A 164 -6.48 8.18 0.56
CA ARG A 164 -6.56 8.98 1.77
C ARG A 164 -7.16 10.37 1.52
N GLN A 165 -6.67 11.09 0.50
CA GLN A 165 -7.24 12.40 0.18
C GLN A 165 -8.72 12.31 -0.16
N ALA A 166 -9.14 11.25 -0.85
CA ALA A 166 -10.55 11.02 -1.12
C ALA A 166 -11.35 10.73 0.16
N CYS A 167 -10.76 10.01 1.12
CA CYS A 167 -11.38 9.72 2.43
C CYS A 167 -11.72 10.97 3.24
N ASP A 168 -10.99 12.09 3.09
CA ASP A 168 -11.29 13.35 3.78
C ASP A 168 -12.68 13.91 3.42
N SER A 169 -13.24 13.50 2.28
CA SER A 169 -14.56 13.93 1.78
C SER A 169 -15.65 12.85 1.88
N ALA A 170 -15.32 11.65 2.37
CA ALA A 170 -16.24 10.51 2.39
C ALA A 170 -17.21 10.59 3.59
N ALA A 171 -18.48 10.90 3.33
CA ALA A 171 -19.51 11.03 4.37
C ALA A 171 -20.22 9.69 4.67
N ASP A 172 -20.68 9.00 3.62
CA ASP A 172 -21.51 7.80 3.65
C ASP A 172 -21.12 6.80 2.53
N GLY A 173 -21.83 5.68 2.45
CA GLY A 173 -21.56 4.62 1.46
C GLY A 173 -20.47 3.63 1.84
N GLY A 174 -20.19 2.71 0.92
CA GLY A 174 -19.17 1.67 1.06
C GLY A 174 -17.75 2.25 1.16
N PHE A 175 -17.48 3.36 0.48
CA PHE A 175 -16.19 4.04 0.54
C PHE A 175 -15.96 4.69 1.90
N ALA A 176 -16.98 5.35 2.47
CA ALA A 176 -16.85 5.89 3.82
C ALA A 176 -16.78 4.79 4.88
N ALA A 177 -17.32 3.59 4.62
CA ALA A 177 -17.06 2.42 5.45
C ALA A 177 -15.57 2.00 5.34
N PHE A 178 -15.05 1.83 4.12
CA PHE A 178 -13.63 1.54 3.88
C PHE A 178 -12.71 2.55 4.59
N CYS A 179 -12.99 3.84 4.53
CA CYS A 179 -12.18 4.89 5.16
C CYS A 179 -12.26 4.92 6.70
N ARG A 180 -13.21 4.18 7.30
CA ARG A 180 -13.47 4.15 8.75
C ARG A 180 -13.26 2.77 9.37
N THR A 181 -13.12 1.73 8.56
CA THR A 181 -12.96 0.35 9.03
C THR A 181 -11.59 0.11 9.64
N VAL A 182 -11.61 -0.32 10.89
CA VAL A 182 -10.60 -1.22 11.45
C VAL A 182 -11.13 -2.64 11.20
N PRO A 183 -10.42 -3.54 10.52
CA PRO A 183 -10.78 -4.95 10.53
C PRO A 183 -10.58 -5.49 11.95
N GLU A 184 -11.58 -6.24 12.42
CA GLU A 184 -11.57 -6.97 13.69
C GLU A 184 -10.36 -7.91 13.85
#